data_AF-A0A5P8WH97-F1
#
_entry.id   AF-A0A5P8WH97-F1
#
_cell.length_a   1.000
_cell.length_b   1.000
_cell.length_c   1.000
_cell.angle_alpha   90.00
_cell.angle_beta   90.00
_cell.angle_gamma   90.00
#
_symmetry.space_group_name_H-M   'P 1'
#
loop_
_entity.id
_entity.type
_entity.pdbx_description
1 polymer ?
#
loop_
_entity_poly.entity_id
_entity_poly.type
_entity_poly.pdbx_seq_one_letter_code
_entity_poly.pdbx_strand_id
1 'polypeptide(L)'
;MSSHEPDALNDLFAKIGLYIDWQYSDFLKRVLEYKLVSISTLYDLLQEQGYTIELESLRRYFNSNKQSSRFPPKEFVKVFCKCLDLTCEQEAILLILWGRMKVIRKLERKFQTGKLKM
;
A
#
# COMPACT_ATOMS: atom_id res chain seq x y z
N MET A 1 5.37 24.01 19.39
CA MET A 1 6.02 23.09 18.43
C MET A 1 5.11 21.89 18.32
N SER A 2 4.50 21.68 17.14
CA SER A 2 3.38 20.75 16.93
C SER A 2 3.83 19.30 17.11
N SER A 3 3.32 18.66 18.15
CA SER A 3 3.55 17.27 18.52
C SER A 3 2.40 16.35 18.06
N HIS A 4 1.83 16.57 16.87
CA HIS A 4 0.63 15.87 16.39
C HIS A 4 0.87 14.87 15.25
N GLU A 5 2.07 14.79 14.67
CA GLU A 5 2.36 13.88 13.56
C GLU A 5 2.51 12.38 13.92
N PRO A 6 3.09 11.97 15.07
CA PRO A 6 3.23 10.55 15.36
C PRO A 6 1.88 9.85 15.59
N ASP A 7 0.89 10.57 16.13
CA ASP A 7 -0.37 9.97 16.55
C ASP A 7 -1.29 9.63 15.38
N ALA A 8 -1.35 10.47 14.34
CA ALA A 8 -2.28 10.28 13.23
C ALA A 8 -1.92 9.09 12.31
N LEU A 9 -0.62 8.87 12.06
CA LEU A 9 -0.16 7.72 11.27
C LEU A 9 -0.30 6.41 12.05
N ASN A 10 0.02 6.42 13.34
CA ASN A 10 -0.18 5.26 14.21
C ASN A 10 -1.67 4.92 14.37
N ASP A 11 -2.54 5.93 14.47
CA ASP A 11 -3.99 5.76 14.44
C ASP A 11 -4.49 5.13 13.13
N LEU A 12 -3.93 5.54 11.99
CA LEU A 12 -4.23 4.91 10.71
C LEU A 12 -3.88 3.42 10.78
N PHE A 13 -2.66 3.08 11.19
CA PHE A 13 -2.22 1.68 11.34
C PHE A 13 -3.08 0.86 12.30
N ALA A 14 -3.56 1.46 13.39
CA ALA A 14 -4.48 0.83 14.32
C ALA A 14 -5.88 0.58 13.72
N LYS A 15 -6.37 1.48 12.85
CA LYS A 15 -7.72 1.42 12.26
C LYS A 15 -7.83 0.56 11.00
N ILE A 16 -6.71 0.19 10.35
CA ILE A 16 -6.72 -0.56 9.08
C ILE A 16 -7.34 -1.97 9.20
N GLY A 17 -7.54 -2.51 10.40
CA GLY A 17 -8.21 -3.81 10.61
C GLY A 17 -9.67 -3.90 10.13
N LEU A 18 -10.33 -2.77 9.81
CA LEU A 18 -11.78 -2.71 9.55
C LEU A 18 -12.18 -2.52 8.07
N TYR A 19 -11.22 -2.29 7.16
CA TYR A 19 -11.54 -1.80 5.81
C TYR A 19 -11.24 -2.84 4.72
N ILE A 20 -12.08 -3.87 4.63
CA ILE A 20 -12.02 -4.88 3.56
C ILE A 20 -12.37 -4.28 2.18
N ASP A 21 -13.07 -3.14 2.16
CA ASP A 21 -13.59 -2.51 0.93
C ASP A 21 -12.63 -1.55 0.20
N TRP A 22 -11.44 -1.31 0.74
CA TRP A 22 -10.46 -0.40 0.13
C TRP A 22 -9.47 -1.16 -0.76
N GLN A 23 -8.91 -0.48 -1.76
CA GLN A 23 -7.78 -1.04 -2.49
C GLN A 23 -6.48 -0.90 -1.68
N TYR A 24 -5.53 -1.79 -1.92
CA TYR A 24 -4.21 -1.70 -1.27
C TYR A 24 -3.46 -0.40 -1.65
N SER A 25 -3.65 0.07 -2.89
CA SER A 25 -3.16 1.37 -3.36
C SER A 25 -3.71 2.55 -2.56
N ASP A 26 -5.00 2.52 -2.20
CA ASP A 26 -5.64 3.58 -1.40
C ASP A 26 -5.02 3.70 0.00
N PHE A 27 -4.70 2.56 0.62
CA PHE A 27 -4.01 2.54 1.91
C PHE A 27 -2.62 3.16 1.81
N LEU A 28 -1.82 2.74 0.83
CA LEU A 28 -0.49 3.31 0.64
C LEU A 28 -0.55 4.80 0.29
N LYS A 29 -1.58 5.24 -0.44
CA LYS A 29 -1.80 6.66 -0.76
C LYS A 29 -2.07 7.48 0.51
N ARG A 30 -2.88 6.97 1.43
CA ARG A 30 -3.09 7.62 2.72
C ARG A 30 -1.81 7.71 3.54
N VAL A 31 -0.98 6.66 3.55
CA VAL A 31 0.33 6.71 4.21
C VAL A 31 1.18 7.84 3.63
N LEU A 32 1.19 8.02 2.30
CA LEU A 32 1.85 9.16 1.65
C LEU A 32 1.27 10.51 2.09
N GLU A 33 -0.06 10.63 2.16
CA GLU A 33 -0.75 11.84 2.62
C GLU A 33 -0.36 12.18 4.07
N TYR A 34 -0.33 11.21 4.98
CA TYR A 34 0.09 11.43 6.38
C TYR A 34 1.58 11.77 6.51
N LYS A 35 2.43 11.22 5.64
CA LYS A 35 3.86 11.54 5.58
C LYS A 35 4.14 12.83 4.79
N LEU A 36 3.11 13.46 4.21
CA LEU A 36 3.22 14.65 3.35
C LEU A 36 4.17 14.42 2.14
N VAL A 37 4.23 13.18 1.63
CA VAL A 37 5.10 12.81 0.51
C VAL A 37 4.29 12.72 -0.77
N SER A 38 4.72 13.43 -1.83
CA SER A 38 4.09 13.34 -3.15
C SER A 38 4.48 12.05 -3.89
N ILE A 39 3.70 11.64 -4.90
CA ILE A 39 4.05 10.48 -5.74
C ILE A 39 5.38 10.69 -6.49
N SER A 40 5.68 11.92 -6.91
CA SER A 40 6.95 12.25 -7.57
C SER A 40 8.12 12.10 -6.58
N THR A 41 7.96 12.60 -5.35
CA THR A 41 8.97 12.45 -4.30
C THR A 41 9.18 10.98 -3.94
N LEU A 42 8.11 10.20 -3.81
CA LEU A 42 8.21 8.74 -3.61
C LEU A 42 8.98 8.09 -4.76
N TYR A 43 8.73 8.49 -6.01
CA TYR A 43 9.45 7.97 -7.16
C TYR A 43 10.95 8.21 -7.04
N ASP A 44 11.38 9.42 -6.69
CA ASP A 44 12.79 9.75 -6.53
C ASP A 44 13.43 8.89 -5.41
N LEU A 45 12.76 8.77 -4.26
CA LEU A 45 13.20 7.91 -3.15
C LEU A 45 13.30 6.43 -3.56
N LEU A 46 12.36 5.93 -4.37
CA LEU A 46 12.42 4.56 -4.89
C LEU A 46 13.65 4.35 -5.80
N GLN A 47 13.99 5.34 -6.65
CA GLN A 47 15.20 5.27 -7.48
C GLN A 47 16.48 5.28 -6.63
N GLU A 48 16.53 6.11 -5.58
CA GLU A 48 17.65 6.15 -4.63
C GLU A 48 17.87 4.82 -3.90
N GLN A 49 16.78 4.10 -3.60
CA GLN A 49 16.84 2.76 -3.03
C GLN A 49 17.15 1.65 -4.07
N GLY A 50 17.41 2.02 -5.32
CA GLY A 50 17.70 1.07 -6.41
C GLY A 50 16.47 0.33 -6.93
N TYR A 51 15.25 0.78 -6.62
CA TYR A 51 14.02 0.17 -7.10
C TYR A 51 13.58 0.80 -8.43
N THR A 52 13.90 0.14 -9.53
CA THR A 52 13.54 0.61 -10.87
C THR A 52 12.05 0.41 -11.16
N ILE A 53 11.32 1.51 -11.24
CA ILE A 53 9.95 1.59 -11.74
C ILE A 53 9.80 2.83 -12.61
N GLU A 54 8.91 2.82 -13.60
CA GLU A 54 8.57 4.03 -14.35
C GLU A 54 7.64 4.93 -13.53
N LEU A 55 7.86 6.24 -13.55
CA LEU A 55 7.01 7.22 -12.84
C LEU A 55 5.54 7.09 -13.26
N GLU A 56 5.28 6.89 -14.56
CA GLU A 56 3.93 6.75 -15.08
C GLU A 56 3.24 5.47 -14.57
N SER A 57 4.00 4.37 -14.44
CA SER A 57 3.49 3.14 -13.84
C SER A 57 3.14 3.34 -12.36
N LEU A 58 3.96 4.09 -11.61
CA LEU A 58 3.69 4.46 -10.23
C LEU A 58 2.43 5.33 -10.11
N ARG A 59 2.30 6.36 -10.97
CA ARG A 59 1.11 7.22 -11.04
C ARG A 59 -0.15 6.43 -11.34
N ARG A 60 -0.10 5.52 -12.31
CA ARG A 60 -1.23 4.63 -12.63
C ARG A 60 -1.60 3.76 -11.44
N TYR A 61 -0.64 3.23 -10.70
CA TYR A 61 -0.93 2.42 -9.52
C TYR A 61 -1.71 3.20 -8.45
N PHE A 62 -1.25 4.41 -8.09
CA PHE A 62 -1.88 5.23 -7.04
C PHE A 62 -3.14 5.98 -7.48
N ASN A 63 -3.38 6.11 -8.79
CA ASN A 63 -4.55 6.79 -9.34
C ASN A 63 -5.53 5.86 -10.08
N SER A 64 -5.23 4.55 -10.16
CA SER A 64 -6.15 3.60 -10.80
C SER A 64 -7.42 3.41 -9.97
N ASN A 65 -8.55 3.28 -10.65
CA ASN A 65 -9.83 2.98 -10.03
C ASN A 65 -9.89 1.56 -9.44
N LYS A 66 -10.92 1.33 -8.61
CA LYS A 66 -11.23 0.09 -7.86
C LYS A 66 -11.12 -1.25 -8.60
N GLN A 67 -11.07 -1.24 -9.93
CA GLN A 67 -11.01 -2.43 -10.78
C GLN A 67 -9.59 -2.96 -11.03
N SER A 68 -8.53 -2.19 -10.74
CA SER A 68 -7.17 -2.70 -10.86
C SER A 68 -6.92 -3.76 -9.78
N SER A 69 -6.81 -5.01 -10.22
CA SER A 69 -6.61 -6.16 -9.35
C SER A 69 -5.13 -6.49 -9.15
N ARG A 70 -4.22 -5.64 -9.66
CA ARG A 70 -2.77 -5.80 -9.55
C ARG A 70 -2.31 -5.32 -8.18
N PHE A 71 -1.86 -6.28 -7.36
CA PHE A 71 -1.11 -5.98 -6.15
C PHE A 71 0.34 -5.67 -6.50
N PRO A 72 0.97 -4.71 -5.81
CA PRO A 72 2.39 -4.49 -5.97
C PRO A 72 3.15 -5.73 -5.47
N PRO A 73 4.36 -6.00 -5.98
CA PRO A 73 5.23 -7.03 -5.42
C PRO A 73 5.50 -6.78 -3.93
N LYS A 74 5.76 -7.85 -3.16
CA LYS A 74 6.15 -7.71 -1.74
C LYS A 74 7.38 -6.81 -1.56
N GLU A 75 8.32 -6.88 -2.50
CA GLU A 75 9.54 -6.08 -2.46
C GLU A 75 9.25 -4.58 -2.59
N PHE A 76 8.27 -4.18 -3.41
CA PHE A 76 7.84 -2.79 -3.48
C PHE A 76 7.38 -2.29 -2.11
N VAL A 77 6.60 -3.09 -1.37
CA VAL A 77 6.11 -2.69 -0.04
C VAL A 77 7.27 -2.45 0.92
N LYS A 78 8.29 -3.31 0.90
CA LYS A 78 9.47 -3.14 1.75
C LYS A 78 10.25 -1.88 1.42
N VAL A 79 10.52 -1.65 0.13
CA VAL A 79 11.26 -0.46 -0.30
C VAL A 79 10.44 0.80 -0.02
N PHE A 80 9.11 0.76 -0.21
CA PHE A 80 8.20 1.82 0.18
C PHE A 80 8.31 2.15 1.67
N CYS A 81 8.33 1.14 2.55
CA CYS A 81 8.52 1.35 3.99
C CYS A 81 9.86 2.03 4.30
N LYS A 82 10.94 1.63 3.63
CA LYS A 82 12.26 2.25 3.78
C LYS A 82 12.27 3.70 3.32
N CYS A 83 11.71 4.01 2.14
CA CYS A 83 11.57 5.39 1.65
C CYS A 83 10.75 6.24 2.64
N LEU A 84 9.79 5.60 3.29
CA LEU A 84 8.87 6.08 4.32
C LEU A 84 9.48 6.47 5.66
N ASP A 85 10.67 5.95 5.96
CA ASP A 85 11.14 5.76 7.34
C ASP A 85 10.01 5.21 8.25
N LEU A 86 9.33 4.15 7.77
CA LEU A 86 8.32 3.46 8.56
C LEU A 86 8.99 2.53 9.57
N THR A 87 8.40 2.41 10.75
CA THR A 87 8.93 1.50 11.78
C THR A 87 8.76 0.04 11.37
N CYS A 88 9.56 -0.86 11.96
CA CYS A 88 9.42 -2.31 11.73
C CYS A 88 7.99 -2.81 12.02
N GLU A 89 7.31 -2.24 13.00
CA GLU A 89 5.92 -2.57 13.33
C GLU A 89 4.95 -2.14 12.22
N GLN A 90 5.10 -0.92 11.72
CA GLN A 90 4.29 -0.38 10.61
C GLN A 90 4.52 -1.20 9.32
N GLU A 91 5.78 -1.56 9.02
CA GLU A 91 6.11 -2.46 7.92
C GLU A 91 5.43 -3.82 8.08
N ALA A 92 5.51 -4.42 9.27
CA ALA A 92 4.88 -5.71 9.55
C ALA A 92 3.36 -5.66 9.32
N ILE A 93 2.70 -4.58 9.76
CA ILE A 93 1.26 -4.37 9.53
C ILE A 93 0.96 -4.30 8.02
N LEU A 94 1.72 -3.49 7.25
CA LEU A 94 1.54 -3.39 5.79
C LEU A 94 1.70 -4.72 5.07
N LEU A 95 2.69 -5.54 5.47
CA LEU A 95 2.96 -6.84 4.87
C LEU A 95 1.88 -7.88 5.20
N ILE A 96 1.36 -7.88 6.44
CA ILE A 96 0.24 -8.75 6.83
C ILE A 96 -1.00 -8.41 6.02
N LEU A 97 -1.33 -7.11 5.90
CA LEU A 97 -2.47 -6.63 5.13
C LEU A 97 -2.35 -6.96 3.65
N TRP A 98 -1.17 -6.72 3.07
CA TRP A 98 -0.87 -7.09 1.69
C TRP A 98 -1.14 -8.58 1.45
N GLY A 99 -0.66 -9.45 2.36
CA GLY A 99 -0.86 -10.89 2.28
C GLY A 99 -2.34 -11.29 2.33
N ARG A 100 -3.08 -10.75 3.30
CA ARG A 100 -4.52 -11.01 3.47
C ARG A 100 -5.33 -10.55 2.25
N MET A 101 -5.14 -9.31 1.82
CA MET A 101 -5.87 -8.74 0.68
C MET A 101 -5.55 -9.48 -0.62
N LYS A 102 -4.30 -9.89 -0.84
CA LYS A 102 -3.91 -10.70 -2.00
C LYS A 102 -4.63 -12.05 -2.02
N VAL A 103 -4.78 -12.70 -0.87
CA VAL A 103 -5.53 -13.96 -0.74
C VAL A 103 -7.01 -13.73 -1.02
N ILE A 104 -7.63 -12.73 -0.38
CA ILE A 104 -9.05 -12.39 -0.59
C ILE A 104 -9.34 -12.15 -2.06
N ARG A 105 -8.57 -11.27 -2.72
CA ARG A 105 -8.76 -10.96 -4.16
C ARG A 105 -8.53 -12.18 -5.05
N LYS A 106 -7.61 -13.08 -4.69
CA LYS A 106 -7.42 -14.35 -5.42
C LYS A 106 -8.63 -15.27 -5.29
N LEU A 107 -9.24 -15.34 -4.10
CA LEU A 107 -10.45 -16.12 -3.86
C LEU A 107 -11.66 -15.53 -4.60
N GLU A 108 -11.85 -14.20 -4.53
CA GLU A 108 -12.91 -13.50 -5.27
C GLU A 108 -12.83 -13.79 -6.78
N ARG A 109 -11.64 -13.70 -7.38
CA ARG A 109 -11.47 -14.03 -8.81
C ARG A 109 -11.79 -15.50 -9.11
N LYS A 110 -11.41 -16.43 -8.23
CA LYS A 110 -11.73 -17.85 -8.42
C LYS A 110 -13.24 -18.11 -8.33
N PHE A 111 -13.93 -17.41 -7.42
CA PHE A 111 -15.38 -17.47 -7.29
C PHE A 111 -16.07 -16.89 -8.55
N GLN A 112 -15.67 -15.68 -8.98
CA GLN A 112 -16.19 -15.03 -10.20
C GLN A 112 -15.96 -15.87 -11.47
N THR A 113 -14.86 -16.63 -11.54
CA THR A 113 -14.55 -17.49 -12.70
C THR A 113 -15.12 -18.90 -12.59
N GLY A 114 -15.95 -19.19 -11.56
CA GLY A 114 -16.55 -20.51 -11.34
C GLY A 114 -15.56 -21.62 -10.97
N LYS A 115 -14.29 -21.28 -10.70
CA LYS A 115 -13.23 -22.20 -10.27
C LYS A 115 -13.28 -22.52 -8.78
N LEU A 116 -14.11 -21.81 -8.03
CA LEU A 116 -14.45 -22.09 -6.63
C LEU A 116 -15.97 -22.24 -6.58
N LYS A 117 -16.46 -23.45 -6.30
CA LYS A 117 -17.86 -23.71 -5.99
C LYS A 117 -18.01 -23.78 -4.47
N MET A 118 -19.07 -23.18 -3.94
CA MET A 118 -19.45 -23.37 -2.53
C MET A 118 -19.90 -24.80 -2.30
#